data_AF-A0A3Q9KC74-F1
#
_entry.id   AF-A0A3Q9KC74-F1
#
_cell.length_a   1.000
_cell.length_b   1.000
_cell.length_c   1.000
_cell.angle_alpha   90.00
_cell.angle_beta   90.00
_cell.angle_gamma   90.00
#
_symmetry.space_group_name_H-M   'P 1'
#
loop_
_entity.id
_entity.type
_entity.pdbx_description
1 polymer ?
#
loop_
_entity_poly.entity_id
_entity_poly.type
_entity_poly.pdbx_seq_one_letter_code
_entity_poly.pdbx_strand_id
1 'polypeptide(L)'
;MHADLSRLTHRPERHYSAVVAQQGRVQLDADANEQTAIQLFQARTLAADLIGPHGGPRGATGFRIALRGGSRELDDLVIGGGRYYVDGILCDATRPQPGVPVPAHGTADTGKDGKDGKDGGDGEPAAPPATWTYWDQPDGFRDPERPGDRLPTAFPYLVYLKVWERLVTAAEDPALREVALGSALPDTAARAKVVWQVLPLSAAALGLDTGNPTVDEVRAAFARWAERAAAPGSRLAARSEHPGPADDEPCLVAPDARYRGPENQLYRVEVHDGGSAKDATFKWSRENGSVTFPVDGLDGTWVELATLGSDDKLDLDVGDLVEFVDTGYTSRGEAEPLLRVEEVDLPGRRVRLSGEPAPGVGRRPELHPFLRRWDHHESSRRTSGRGARDGRLRHGALPVEEGGWLPLEDGVEVWFAPGGSYRTGDFWLIPARTATGGVEWPTDPARRPLLQYPSGIAVHFAPLAWIAGEQTEPDLRLAFRPLAASIPAADDAALAAEEEARAAESGDASYGSPYDASGPAPSRSQTTAAAEAAVDEEGTA
;
A
#
# COMPACT_ATOMS: atom_id res chain seq x y z
N MET A 1 -3.29 -5.77 3.12
CA MET A 1 -4.49 -4.91 2.98
C MET A 1 -5.64 -5.69 3.59
N HIS A 2 -6.35 -5.14 4.58
CA HIS A 2 -7.39 -5.88 5.32
C HIS A 2 -8.51 -4.95 5.83
N ALA A 3 -9.02 -4.04 4.99
CA ALA A 3 -10.19 -3.24 5.37
C ALA A 3 -11.47 -3.89 4.90
N ASP A 4 -12.56 -3.58 5.61
CA ASP A 4 -13.90 -3.89 5.18
C ASP A 4 -14.27 -3.00 3.98
N LEU A 5 -14.54 -3.63 2.83
CA LEU A 5 -14.72 -2.97 1.53
C LEU A 5 -15.80 -3.69 0.75
N SER A 6 -16.62 -2.94 0.02
CA SER A 6 -17.64 -3.57 -0.85
C SER A 6 -17.02 -4.25 -2.07
N ARG A 7 -16.04 -3.57 -2.70
CA ARG A 7 -15.26 -4.00 -3.88
C ARG A 7 -14.23 -2.94 -4.26
N LEU A 8 -13.27 -3.32 -5.11
CA LEU A 8 -12.39 -2.39 -5.83
C LEU A 8 -12.70 -2.46 -7.33
N THR A 9 -12.96 -1.31 -7.95
CA THR A 9 -13.48 -1.23 -9.34
C THR A 9 -12.53 -0.60 -10.33
N HIS A 10 -11.46 0.07 -9.88
CA HIS A 10 -10.51 0.74 -10.75
C HIS A 10 -9.84 -0.25 -11.72
N ARG A 11 -9.91 0.06 -13.02
CA ARG A 11 -9.38 -0.73 -14.13
C ARG A 11 -8.61 0.18 -15.09
N PRO A 12 -7.26 0.26 -15.00
CA PRO A 12 -6.45 1.15 -15.82
C PRO A 12 -6.70 1.01 -17.33
N GLU A 13 -7.01 -0.21 -17.79
CA GLU A 13 -7.29 -0.54 -19.20
C GLU A 13 -8.62 0.01 -19.73
N ARG A 14 -9.50 0.51 -18.85
CA ARG A 14 -10.76 1.16 -19.23
C ARG A 14 -10.61 2.66 -19.47
N HIS A 15 -9.46 3.24 -19.10
CA HIS A 15 -9.14 4.65 -19.33
C HIS A 15 -10.14 5.66 -18.72
N TYR A 16 -10.81 5.29 -17.61
CA TYR A 16 -11.61 6.26 -16.86
C TYR A 16 -10.73 7.31 -16.21
N SER A 17 -11.13 8.57 -16.32
CA SER A 17 -10.37 9.71 -15.79
C SER A 17 -10.91 10.27 -14.48
N ALA A 18 -12.17 9.97 -14.13
CA ALA A 18 -12.82 10.34 -12.88
C ALA A 18 -14.12 9.54 -12.67
N VAL A 19 -14.59 9.52 -11.43
CA VAL A 19 -15.93 9.10 -11.00
C VAL A 19 -16.82 10.34 -10.90
N VAL A 20 -18.02 10.26 -11.47
CA VAL A 20 -18.99 11.37 -11.48
C VAL A 20 -20.22 10.99 -10.67
N ALA A 21 -20.37 11.61 -9.50
CA ALA A 21 -21.56 11.44 -8.66
C ALA A 21 -22.81 11.96 -9.37
N GLN A 22 -23.87 11.16 -9.40
CA GLN A 22 -25.15 11.53 -10.00
C GLN A 22 -26.14 12.03 -8.94
N GLN A 23 -26.91 13.06 -9.29
CA GLN A 23 -27.92 13.63 -8.40
C GLN A 23 -28.95 12.57 -7.97
N GLY A 24 -29.20 12.50 -6.66
CA GLY A 24 -30.22 11.61 -6.08
C GLY A 24 -29.83 10.13 -6.01
N ARG A 25 -28.57 9.77 -6.26
CA ARG A 25 -28.06 8.39 -6.15
C ARG A 25 -27.31 8.17 -4.85
N VAL A 26 -27.43 6.95 -4.30
CA VAL A 26 -26.66 6.47 -3.14
C VAL A 26 -25.17 6.43 -3.53
N GLN A 27 -24.30 6.87 -2.62
CA GLN A 27 -22.84 6.79 -2.78
C GLN A 27 -22.33 5.52 -2.10
N LEU A 28 -21.39 4.83 -2.75
CA LEU A 28 -20.72 3.65 -2.19
C LEU A 28 -19.26 3.97 -1.86
N ASP A 29 -18.68 3.24 -0.92
CA ASP A 29 -17.24 3.30 -0.62
C ASP A 29 -16.40 3.03 -1.89
N ALA A 30 -16.86 2.08 -2.72
CA ALA A 30 -16.21 1.71 -3.97
C ALA A 30 -16.02 2.90 -4.93
N ASP A 31 -16.97 3.85 -4.98
CA ASP A 31 -16.91 5.02 -5.86
C ASP A 31 -15.81 6.00 -5.41
N ALA A 32 -15.72 6.26 -4.10
CA ALA A 32 -14.67 7.10 -3.53
C ALA A 32 -13.28 6.46 -3.62
N ASN A 33 -13.21 5.14 -3.40
CA ASN A 33 -12.00 4.36 -3.53
C ASN A 33 -11.50 4.33 -4.99
N GLU A 34 -12.40 4.17 -5.97
CA GLU A 34 -12.07 4.22 -7.39
C GLU A 34 -11.58 5.60 -7.82
N GLN A 35 -12.23 6.68 -7.38
CA GLN A 35 -11.77 8.05 -7.66
C GLN A 35 -10.33 8.27 -7.16
N THR A 36 -10.03 7.81 -5.94
CA THR A 36 -8.70 7.93 -5.36
C THR A 36 -7.68 7.10 -6.14
N ALA A 37 -8.03 5.86 -6.51
CA ALA A 37 -7.16 4.99 -7.30
C ALA A 37 -6.83 5.60 -8.68
N ILE A 38 -7.82 6.18 -9.37
CA ILE A 38 -7.61 6.88 -10.65
C ILE A 38 -6.63 8.05 -10.49
N GLN A 39 -6.82 8.88 -9.46
CA GLN A 39 -5.94 10.03 -9.21
C GLN A 39 -4.51 9.61 -8.88
N LEU A 40 -4.34 8.57 -8.05
CA LEU A 40 -3.02 8.03 -7.71
C LEU A 40 -2.33 7.44 -8.93
N PHE A 41 -3.06 6.68 -9.77
CA PHE A 41 -2.53 6.14 -11.02
C PHE A 41 -2.03 7.25 -11.94
N GLN A 42 -2.84 8.29 -12.17
CA GLN A 42 -2.45 9.44 -13.01
C GLN A 42 -1.25 10.20 -12.42
N ALA A 43 -1.26 10.50 -11.12
CA ALA A 43 -0.19 11.25 -10.46
C ALA A 43 1.15 10.51 -10.49
N ARG A 44 1.13 9.20 -10.24
CA ARG A 44 2.33 8.36 -10.28
C ARG A 44 2.84 8.16 -11.69
N THR A 45 1.95 7.95 -12.66
CA THR A 45 2.34 7.84 -14.08
C THR A 45 3.03 9.13 -14.53
N LEU A 46 2.43 10.29 -14.25
CA LEU A 46 3.04 11.60 -14.55
C LEU A 46 4.42 11.76 -13.87
N ALA A 47 4.53 11.39 -12.59
CA ALA A 47 5.80 11.47 -11.88
C ALA A 47 6.87 10.54 -12.48
N ALA A 48 6.50 9.31 -12.83
CA ALA A 48 7.40 8.35 -13.47
C ALA A 48 7.83 8.80 -14.88
N ASP A 49 6.92 9.37 -15.67
CA ASP A 49 7.23 9.87 -17.01
C ASP A 49 8.22 11.06 -16.98
N LEU A 50 8.11 11.92 -15.96
CA LEU A 50 8.98 13.10 -15.80
C LEU A 50 10.32 12.80 -15.12
N ILE A 51 10.33 11.92 -14.11
CA ILE A 51 11.52 11.63 -13.28
C ILE A 51 12.30 10.44 -13.82
N GLY A 52 11.63 9.51 -14.53
CA GLY A 52 12.11 8.18 -14.82
C GLY A 52 11.74 7.17 -13.71
N PRO A 53 12.31 5.95 -13.75
CA PRO A 53 11.96 4.87 -12.80
C PRO A 53 12.28 5.23 -11.35
N HIS A 54 13.27 6.09 -11.12
CA HIS A 54 13.54 6.61 -9.78
C HIS A 54 14.40 7.88 -9.80
N GLY A 55 14.24 8.74 -8.80
CA GLY A 55 15.07 9.93 -8.63
C GLY A 55 14.60 10.86 -7.52
N GLY A 56 15.49 11.72 -7.01
CA GLY A 56 15.17 12.69 -5.96
C GLY A 56 15.37 14.14 -6.39
N PRO A 57 14.67 15.11 -5.79
CA PRO A 57 14.86 16.52 -6.09
C PRO A 57 16.28 16.96 -5.71
N ARG A 58 17.00 17.61 -6.64
CA ARG A 58 18.35 18.11 -6.39
C ARG A 58 18.36 19.06 -5.19
N GLY A 59 19.28 18.84 -4.25
CA GLY A 59 19.39 19.61 -3.01
C GLY A 59 18.57 19.04 -1.85
N ALA A 60 17.66 18.09 -2.12
CA ALA A 60 16.91 17.34 -1.11
C ALA A 60 16.82 15.85 -1.46
N THR A 61 17.81 15.33 -2.19
CA THR A 61 17.87 13.93 -2.64
C THR A 61 18.13 13.01 -1.44
N GLY A 62 17.08 12.29 -1.01
CA GLY A 62 17.13 11.39 0.14
C GLY A 62 17.92 10.10 -0.11
N PHE A 63 17.99 9.27 0.92
CA PHE A 63 18.56 7.91 0.90
C PHE A 63 20.05 7.84 0.55
N ARG A 64 20.83 8.87 0.89
CA ARG A 64 22.29 8.78 0.78
C ARG A 64 22.78 7.68 1.72
N ILE A 65 23.48 6.69 1.19
CA ILE A 65 24.04 5.60 1.98
C ILE A 65 25.48 5.91 2.36
N ALA A 66 25.86 5.62 3.59
CA ALA A 66 27.24 5.54 4.03
C ALA A 66 27.43 4.31 4.93
N LEU A 67 28.43 3.49 4.62
CA LEU A 67 28.77 2.35 5.46
C LEU A 67 29.47 2.84 6.74
N ARG A 68 29.02 2.34 7.89
CA ARG A 68 29.69 2.52 9.18
C ARG A 68 30.11 1.15 9.68
N GLY A 69 31.40 0.83 9.51
CA GLY A 69 32.03 -0.37 10.05
C GLY A 69 32.76 -0.08 11.37
N GLY A 70 32.79 -1.06 12.26
CA GLY A 70 33.53 -1.01 13.53
C GLY A 70 34.12 -2.37 13.88
N SER A 71 35.39 -2.41 14.31
CA SER A 71 36.13 -3.65 14.59
C SER A 71 35.54 -4.58 15.69
N ARG A 72 34.42 -4.20 16.33
CA ARG A 72 33.77 -4.91 17.46
C ARG A 72 32.24 -4.82 17.48
N GLU A 73 31.61 -4.18 16.48
CA GLU A 73 30.15 -4.02 16.39
C GLU A 73 29.66 -4.56 15.04
N LEU A 74 28.37 -4.88 14.93
CA LEU A 74 27.77 -5.24 13.64
C LEU A 74 27.87 -4.05 12.70
N ASP A 75 28.13 -4.33 11.41
CA ASP A 75 28.12 -3.29 10.39
C ASP A 75 26.76 -2.58 10.33
N ASP A 76 26.79 -1.30 10.01
CA ASP A 76 25.60 -0.44 9.90
C ASP A 76 25.64 0.42 8.63
N LEU A 77 24.48 0.86 8.16
CA LEU A 77 24.33 1.82 7.07
C LEU A 77 23.68 3.09 7.61
N VAL A 78 24.35 4.22 7.47
CA VAL A 78 23.72 5.52 7.67
C VAL A 78 22.91 5.87 6.42
N ILE A 79 21.62 6.16 6.62
CA ILE A 79 20.65 6.50 5.58
C ILE A 79 20.28 7.98 5.72
N GLY A 80 20.67 8.79 4.74
CA GLY A 80 20.42 10.23 4.72
C GLY A 80 18.94 10.57 4.50
N GLY A 81 18.43 11.57 5.23
CA GLY A 81 17.09 12.11 5.03
C GLY A 81 16.89 12.85 3.70
N GLY A 82 15.64 13.17 3.38
CA GLY A 82 15.23 13.82 2.13
C GLY A 82 14.24 12.97 1.33
N ARG A 83 13.95 13.40 0.10
CA ARG A 83 12.90 12.81 -0.74
C ARG A 83 13.48 12.02 -1.90
N TYR A 84 12.79 10.96 -2.30
CA TYR A 84 13.13 10.14 -3.46
C TYR A 84 11.87 9.52 -4.03
N TYR A 85 11.76 9.44 -5.36
CA TYR A 85 10.64 8.83 -6.05
C TYR A 85 11.07 7.48 -6.62
N VAL A 86 10.20 6.48 -6.55
CA VAL A 86 10.38 5.16 -7.18
C VAL A 86 9.07 4.81 -7.90
N ASP A 87 9.11 4.65 -9.22
CA ASP A 87 7.93 4.46 -10.08
C ASP A 87 6.79 5.46 -9.79
N GLY A 88 7.18 6.72 -9.57
CA GLY A 88 6.27 7.82 -9.23
C GLY A 88 5.79 7.87 -7.78
N ILE A 89 6.12 6.88 -6.95
CA ILE A 89 5.78 6.85 -5.51
C ILE A 89 6.80 7.68 -4.73
N LEU A 90 6.31 8.70 -4.01
CA LEU A 90 7.14 9.52 -3.12
C LEU A 90 7.53 8.73 -1.86
N CYS A 91 8.83 8.62 -1.62
CA CYS A 91 9.42 8.17 -0.37
C CYS A 91 10.09 9.36 0.33
N ASP A 92 9.69 9.62 1.57
CA ASP A 92 10.32 10.64 2.42
C ASP A 92 11.10 9.96 3.55
N ALA A 93 12.42 10.13 3.52
CA ALA A 93 13.35 9.65 4.55
C ALA A 93 13.65 10.72 5.61
N THR A 94 13.00 11.89 5.56
CA THR A 94 13.21 12.95 6.55
C THR A 94 12.77 12.46 7.93
N ARG A 95 13.72 12.38 8.86
CA ARG A 95 13.44 11.94 10.23
C ARG A 95 12.64 13.01 10.97
N PRO A 96 11.41 12.71 11.47
CA PRO A 96 10.62 13.66 12.23
C PRO A 96 11.40 14.18 13.44
N GLN A 97 11.42 15.49 13.61
CA GLN A 97 12.00 16.12 14.80
C GLN A 97 10.93 16.24 15.89
N PRO A 98 11.26 15.95 17.16
CA PRO A 98 10.35 16.19 18.26
C PRO A 98 9.89 17.65 18.28
N GLY A 99 8.61 17.87 18.60
CA GLY A 99 8.10 19.21 18.86
C GLY A 99 8.76 19.83 20.08
N VAL A 100 8.75 21.17 20.16
CA VAL A 100 9.21 21.89 21.36
C VAL A 100 8.07 21.88 22.39
N PRO A 101 8.25 21.28 23.58
CA PRO A 101 7.20 21.28 24.60
C PRO A 101 6.99 22.70 25.14
N VAL A 102 5.74 23.00 25.54
CA VAL A 102 5.47 24.24 26.29
C VAL A 102 6.21 24.14 27.63
N PRO A 103 6.95 25.18 28.05
CA PRO A 103 7.58 25.19 29.36
C PRO A 103 6.55 24.91 30.46
N ALA A 104 6.90 24.03 31.40
CA ALA A 104 6.04 23.78 32.55
C ALA A 104 5.76 25.11 33.29
N HIS A 105 4.51 25.34 33.68
CA HIS A 105 4.12 26.55 34.42
C HIS A 105 5.03 26.76 35.64
N GLY A 106 5.83 27.82 35.62
CA GLY A 106 6.71 28.21 36.73
C GLY A 106 8.15 28.57 36.35
N THR A 107 8.62 28.22 35.15
CA THR A 107 9.92 28.68 34.65
C THR A 107 9.78 30.00 33.90
N ALA A 108 9.18 31.00 34.55
CA ALA A 108 9.43 32.38 34.17
C ALA A 108 10.87 32.68 34.57
N ASP A 109 11.73 32.90 33.57
CA ASP A 109 13.09 33.40 33.72
C ASP A 109 13.07 34.71 34.52
N THR A 110 13.12 34.60 35.84
CA THR A 110 13.51 35.71 36.70
C THR A 110 15.02 35.69 36.73
N GLY A 111 15.64 36.39 35.78
CA GLY A 111 17.06 36.68 35.82
C GLY A 111 17.45 37.18 37.22
N LYS A 112 18.27 36.39 37.92
CA LYS A 112 19.06 36.84 39.06
C LYS A 112 20.16 35.83 39.39
N ASP A 113 21.37 36.35 39.23
CA ASP A 113 22.65 35.92 39.76
C ASP A 113 22.59 34.99 40.99
N GLY A 114 23.21 33.81 40.87
CA GLY A 114 23.37 32.86 41.97
C GLY A 114 24.40 31.81 41.63
N LYS A 115 25.66 32.09 41.98
CA LYS A 115 26.77 31.14 42.00
C LYS A 115 26.46 29.97 42.95
N ASP A 116 26.98 28.81 42.60
CA ASP A 116 27.17 27.60 43.43
C ASP A 116 25.96 26.66 43.56
N GLY A 117 26.02 25.58 42.77
CA GLY A 117 25.08 24.45 42.82
C GLY A 117 25.49 23.37 41.82
N LYS A 118 26.57 22.65 42.13
CA LYS A 118 27.00 21.44 41.41
C LYS A 118 26.20 20.28 41.99
N ASP A 119 25.12 19.86 41.34
CA ASP A 119 24.52 18.52 41.41
C ASP A 119 23.31 18.41 40.47
N GLY A 120 23.23 17.31 39.71
CA GLY A 120 22.05 16.95 38.90
C GLY A 120 22.12 17.35 37.43
N GLY A 121 23.13 16.87 36.69
CA GLY A 121 23.16 16.96 35.24
C GLY A 121 22.16 16.00 34.61
N ASP A 122 20.86 16.32 34.67
CA ASP A 122 19.89 15.78 33.72
C ASP A 122 20.16 16.46 32.38
N GLY A 123 21.14 15.91 31.65
CA GLY A 123 21.50 16.38 30.32
C GLY A 123 20.26 16.36 29.44
N GLU A 124 19.90 17.53 28.93
CA GLU A 124 18.86 17.69 27.91
C GLU A 124 19.07 16.61 26.83
N PRO A 125 18.07 15.78 26.52
CA PRO A 125 18.25 14.67 25.61
C PRO A 125 18.79 15.20 24.28
N ALA A 126 19.93 14.67 23.85
CA ALA A 126 20.56 15.07 22.60
C ALA A 126 19.53 14.97 21.47
N ALA A 127 19.43 16.02 20.64
CA ALA A 127 18.49 16.05 19.53
C ALA A 127 18.67 14.79 18.66
N PRO A 128 17.57 14.11 18.28
CA PRO A 128 17.68 12.89 17.51
C PRO A 128 18.42 13.15 16.19
N PRO A 129 19.24 12.19 15.73
CA PRO A 129 20.04 12.39 14.52
C PRO A 129 19.12 12.66 13.33
N ALA A 130 19.57 13.45 12.36
CA ALA A 130 18.81 13.74 11.15
C ALA A 130 18.77 12.56 10.14
N THR A 131 19.47 11.47 10.46
CA THR A 131 19.62 10.27 9.62
C THR A 131 18.97 9.06 10.26
N TRP A 132 18.67 8.05 9.44
CA TRP A 132 18.37 6.70 9.91
C TRP A 132 19.62 5.83 9.84
N THR A 133 19.55 4.68 10.45
CA THR A 133 20.50 3.57 10.41
C THR A 133 19.85 2.38 9.73
N TYR A 134 20.63 1.36 9.37
CA TYR A 134 20.08 0.13 8.81
C TYR A 134 19.14 -0.57 9.81
N TRP A 135 19.43 -0.42 11.10
CA TRP A 135 18.71 -1.07 12.20
C TRP A 135 17.46 -0.31 12.64
N ASP A 136 17.51 1.03 12.68
CA ASP A 136 16.41 1.89 13.18
C ASP A 136 15.54 2.53 12.08
N GLN A 137 15.76 2.18 10.81
CA GLN A 137 14.91 2.64 9.72
C GLN A 137 13.43 2.27 9.95
N PRO A 138 12.48 3.18 9.64
CA PRO A 138 11.06 2.95 9.82
C PRO A 138 10.61 1.74 9.00
N ASP A 139 9.71 0.96 9.59
CA ASP A 139 9.16 -0.26 8.98
C ASP A 139 10.19 -1.32 8.56
N GLY A 140 11.47 -1.19 8.96
CA GLY A 140 12.51 -2.18 8.70
C GLY A 140 12.49 -3.38 9.64
N PHE A 141 12.23 -3.11 10.94
CA PHE A 141 12.11 -4.10 12.03
C PHE A 141 13.20 -5.19 11.98
N ARG A 142 14.46 -4.79 11.77
CA ARG A 142 15.60 -5.71 11.65
C ARG A 142 16.02 -6.19 13.04
N ASP A 143 16.35 -7.48 13.12
CA ASP A 143 16.79 -8.12 14.35
C ASP A 143 18.28 -8.52 14.24
N PRO A 144 19.18 -7.89 15.01
CA PRO A 144 20.60 -8.25 15.06
C PRO A 144 20.87 -9.72 15.37
N GLU A 145 19.97 -10.40 16.09
CA GLU A 145 20.11 -11.81 16.44
C GLU A 145 19.71 -12.75 15.29
N ARG A 146 19.01 -12.25 14.26
CA ARG A 146 18.66 -13.02 13.06
C ARG A 146 19.76 -12.89 12.01
N PRO A 147 20.48 -13.96 11.65
CA PRO A 147 21.57 -13.88 10.66
C PRO A 147 21.13 -13.34 9.30
N GLY A 148 19.89 -13.61 8.88
CA GLY A 148 19.33 -13.13 7.61
C GLY A 148 19.05 -11.63 7.57
N ASP A 149 19.02 -10.96 8.72
CA ASP A 149 18.88 -9.50 8.82
C ASP A 149 20.24 -8.79 8.88
N ARG A 150 21.36 -9.50 8.99
CA ARG A 150 22.68 -8.86 9.06
C ARG A 150 23.14 -8.40 7.67
N LEU A 151 23.86 -7.29 7.63
CA LEU A 151 24.53 -6.86 6.41
C LEU A 151 25.54 -7.93 5.94
N PRO A 152 25.76 -8.08 4.62
CA PRO A 152 26.73 -9.04 4.10
C PRO A 152 28.13 -8.71 4.60
N THR A 153 28.82 -9.72 5.15
CA THR A 153 30.24 -9.62 5.54
C THR A 153 31.19 -9.73 4.35
N ALA A 154 30.68 -10.15 3.19
CA ALA A 154 31.44 -10.27 1.96
C ALA A 154 31.11 -9.12 1.02
N PHE A 155 32.15 -8.45 0.53
CA PHE A 155 32.07 -7.46 -0.53
C PHE A 155 32.33 -8.12 -1.90
N PRO A 156 31.78 -7.55 -3.00
CA PRO A 156 30.88 -6.41 -3.03
C PRO A 156 29.40 -6.77 -2.84
N TYR A 157 28.59 -5.78 -2.45
CA TYR A 157 27.13 -5.87 -2.47
C TYR A 157 26.49 -4.53 -2.85
N LEU A 158 25.26 -4.57 -3.33
CA LEU A 158 24.45 -3.41 -3.66
C LEU A 158 23.48 -3.10 -2.51
N VAL A 159 23.29 -1.84 -2.20
CA VAL A 159 22.23 -1.33 -1.32
C VAL A 159 21.12 -0.76 -2.19
N TYR A 160 19.89 -1.22 -1.96
CA TYR A 160 18.72 -0.78 -2.71
C TYR A 160 17.57 -0.38 -1.80
N LEU A 161 16.65 0.41 -2.36
CA LEU A 161 15.38 0.77 -1.76
C LEU A 161 14.31 -0.19 -2.26
N LYS A 162 13.58 -0.84 -1.34
CA LYS A 162 12.34 -1.58 -1.59
C LYS A 162 11.16 -0.71 -1.15
N VAL A 163 10.19 -0.49 -2.02
CA VAL A 163 9.04 0.40 -1.78
C VAL A 163 7.76 -0.34 -2.08
N TRP A 164 6.75 -0.22 -1.23
CA TRP A 164 5.41 -0.73 -1.50
C TRP A 164 4.38 0.05 -0.69
N GLU A 165 3.11 -0.21 -0.96
CA GLU A 165 2.02 0.31 -0.14
C GLU A 165 1.38 -0.80 0.66
N ARG A 166 1.08 -0.49 1.93
CA ARG A 166 0.25 -1.33 2.77
C ARG A 166 -0.91 -0.54 3.32
N LEU A 167 -1.96 -1.27 3.67
CA LEU A 167 -3.09 -0.70 4.40
C LEU A 167 -2.79 -0.69 5.89
N VAL A 168 -3.24 0.33 6.59
CA VAL A 168 -3.18 0.52 8.05
C VAL A 168 -4.60 0.78 8.53
N THR A 169 -5.09 -0.04 9.45
CA THR A 169 -6.41 0.09 10.09
C THR A 169 -6.25 0.61 11.53
N ALA A 170 -7.37 0.87 12.21
CA ALA A 170 -7.32 1.28 13.62
C ALA A 170 -6.75 0.21 14.56
N ALA A 171 -6.69 -1.06 14.13
CA ALA A 171 -6.03 -2.13 14.89
C ALA A 171 -4.52 -1.91 14.99
N GLU A 172 -3.91 -1.36 13.94
CA GLU A 172 -2.46 -1.06 13.88
C GLU A 172 -2.13 0.37 14.33
N ASP A 173 -3.00 1.33 14.07
CA ASP A 173 -2.83 2.72 14.49
C ASP A 173 -4.12 3.21 15.15
N PRO A 174 -4.23 3.09 16.49
CA PRO A 174 -5.44 3.48 17.23
C PRO A 174 -5.81 4.95 17.07
N ALA A 175 -4.88 5.83 16.67
CA ALA A 175 -5.14 7.24 16.44
C ALA A 175 -5.98 7.50 15.16
N LEU A 176 -6.12 6.50 14.28
CA LEU A 176 -7.00 6.60 13.12
C LEU A 176 -8.49 6.57 13.50
N ARG A 177 -8.83 6.06 14.68
CA ARG A 177 -10.22 5.99 15.14
C ARG A 177 -10.72 7.35 15.61
N GLU A 178 -11.91 7.75 15.15
CA GLU A 178 -12.61 8.91 15.71
C GLU A 178 -13.14 8.57 17.11
N VAL A 179 -12.48 9.12 18.13
CA VAL A 179 -12.81 8.86 19.54
C VAL A 179 -14.23 9.30 19.89
N ALA A 180 -14.76 10.34 19.23
CA ALA A 180 -16.11 10.83 19.46
C ALA A 180 -17.21 9.84 19.06
N LEU A 181 -16.92 8.85 18.21
CA LEU A 181 -17.85 7.78 17.83
C LEU A 181 -17.96 6.68 18.90
N GLY A 182 -17.17 6.78 19.98
CA GLY A 182 -17.16 5.80 21.05
C GLY A 182 -16.39 4.54 20.68
N SER A 183 -16.18 3.67 21.68
CA SER A 183 -15.35 2.46 21.53
C SER A 183 -16.04 1.29 20.82
N ALA A 184 -17.36 1.37 20.63
CA ALA A 184 -18.19 0.28 20.09
C ALA A 184 -18.42 0.38 18.57
N LEU A 185 -18.08 1.51 17.93
CA LEU A 185 -18.23 1.67 16.49
C LEU A 185 -16.96 1.22 15.76
N PRO A 186 -17.10 0.53 14.61
CA PRO A 186 -15.96 0.12 13.78
C PRO A 186 -15.21 1.35 13.26
N ASP A 187 -13.98 1.13 12.77
CA ASP A 187 -13.24 2.20 12.10
C ASP A 187 -13.96 2.65 10.83
N THR A 188 -13.89 3.95 10.54
CA THR A 188 -14.63 4.54 9.41
C THR A 188 -13.84 4.55 8.12
N ALA A 189 -12.51 4.48 8.21
CA ALA A 189 -11.61 4.47 7.07
C ALA A 189 -10.21 3.99 7.46
N ALA A 190 -9.60 3.20 6.58
CA ALA A 190 -8.19 2.83 6.68
C ALA A 190 -7.27 3.88 6.02
N ARG A 191 -5.95 3.68 6.12
CA ARG A 191 -4.93 4.47 5.42
C ARG A 191 -4.07 3.59 4.52
N ALA A 192 -3.74 4.08 3.33
CA ALA A 192 -2.64 3.52 2.55
C ALA A 192 -1.34 4.21 2.99
N LYS A 193 -0.37 3.43 3.47
CA LYS A 193 0.95 3.88 3.90
C LYS A 193 1.98 3.43 2.87
N VAL A 194 2.75 4.38 2.34
CA VAL A 194 3.98 4.07 1.60
C VAL A 194 5.02 3.59 2.59
N VAL A 195 5.49 2.36 2.39
CA VAL A 195 6.55 1.74 3.18
C VAL A 195 7.79 1.65 2.33
N TRP A 196 8.94 1.93 2.94
CA TRP A 196 10.23 1.78 2.31
C TRP A 196 11.20 1.03 3.23
N GLN A 197 12.09 0.25 2.63
CA GLN A 197 13.18 -0.43 3.33
C GLN A 197 14.46 -0.34 2.51
N VAL A 198 15.56 -0.01 3.17
CA VAL A 198 16.92 -0.08 2.62
C VAL A 198 17.49 -1.45 2.93
N LEU A 199 17.83 -2.20 1.87
CA LEU A 199 18.26 -3.59 1.97
C LEU A 199 19.54 -3.88 1.18
N PRO A 200 20.36 -4.83 1.66
CA PRO A 200 21.51 -5.32 0.92
C PRO A 200 21.10 -6.37 -0.12
N LEU A 201 21.82 -6.43 -1.23
CA LEU A 201 21.73 -7.43 -2.28
C LEU A 201 23.14 -7.84 -2.69
N SER A 202 23.49 -9.12 -2.53
CA SER A 202 24.84 -9.59 -2.86
C SER A 202 25.16 -9.41 -4.35
N ALA A 203 26.43 -9.15 -4.68
CA ALA A 203 26.86 -9.06 -6.07
C ALA A 203 26.60 -10.35 -6.85
N ALA A 204 26.68 -11.51 -6.20
CA ALA A 204 26.35 -12.81 -6.79
C ALA A 204 24.87 -12.89 -7.24
N ALA A 205 23.93 -12.30 -6.49
CA ALA A 205 22.53 -12.25 -6.88
C ALA A 205 22.29 -11.40 -8.15
N LEU A 206 23.22 -10.51 -8.46
CA LEU A 206 23.23 -9.68 -9.67
C LEU A 206 24.06 -10.30 -10.81
N GLY A 207 24.77 -11.40 -10.57
CA GLY A 207 25.74 -11.98 -11.51
C GLY A 207 26.97 -11.08 -11.73
N LEU A 208 27.39 -10.36 -10.68
CA LEU A 208 28.52 -9.41 -10.68
C LEU A 208 29.59 -9.81 -9.66
N ASP A 209 29.73 -11.11 -9.39
CA ASP A 209 30.64 -11.71 -8.42
C ASP A 209 32.12 -11.66 -8.84
N THR A 210 32.41 -11.36 -10.11
CA THR A 210 33.78 -11.27 -10.64
C THR A 210 34.03 -9.94 -11.35
N GLY A 211 35.16 -9.30 -11.05
CA GLY A 211 35.61 -8.07 -11.73
C GLY A 211 35.26 -6.79 -10.98
N ASN A 212 35.48 -5.65 -11.64
CA ASN A 212 35.13 -4.32 -11.12
C ASN A 212 34.11 -3.67 -12.06
N PRO A 213 32.80 -3.93 -11.87
CA PRO A 213 31.79 -3.46 -12.80
C PRO A 213 31.67 -1.94 -12.78
N THR A 214 31.39 -1.37 -13.94
CA THR A 214 31.05 0.05 -14.09
C THR A 214 29.68 0.34 -13.47
N VAL A 215 29.42 1.61 -13.15
CA VAL A 215 28.12 2.07 -12.63
C VAL A 215 26.96 1.65 -13.54
N ASP A 216 27.15 1.74 -14.86
CA ASP A 216 26.10 1.40 -15.83
C ASP A 216 25.84 -0.11 -15.88
N GLU A 217 26.88 -0.94 -15.76
CA GLU A 217 26.72 -2.40 -15.64
C GLU A 217 25.96 -2.79 -14.37
N VAL A 218 26.27 -2.14 -13.24
CA VAL A 218 25.55 -2.34 -11.97
C VAL A 218 24.08 -1.94 -12.12
N ARG A 219 23.79 -0.76 -12.69
CA ARG A 219 22.42 -0.29 -12.94
C ARG A 219 21.65 -1.24 -13.85
N ALA A 220 22.25 -1.69 -14.94
CA ALA A 220 21.62 -2.61 -15.88
C ALA A 220 21.35 -3.98 -15.26
N ALA A 221 22.28 -4.52 -14.46
CA ALA A 221 22.09 -5.77 -13.73
C ALA A 221 20.97 -5.64 -12.69
N PHE A 222 20.96 -4.53 -11.94
CA PHE A 222 19.91 -4.25 -10.97
C PHE A 222 18.54 -4.11 -11.64
N ALA A 223 18.42 -3.40 -12.76
CA ALA A 223 17.15 -3.24 -13.48
C ALA A 223 16.56 -4.60 -13.89
N ARG A 224 17.38 -5.51 -14.45
CA ARG A 224 16.94 -6.87 -14.80
C ARG A 224 16.52 -7.68 -13.57
N TRP A 225 17.22 -7.52 -12.45
CA TRP A 225 16.86 -8.18 -11.20
C TRP A 225 15.55 -7.65 -10.64
N ALA A 226 15.39 -6.31 -10.59
CA ALA A 226 14.21 -5.62 -10.08
C ALA A 226 12.95 -5.98 -10.90
N GLU A 227 13.06 -6.03 -12.22
CA GLU A 227 11.96 -6.45 -13.10
C GLU A 227 11.47 -7.86 -12.75
N ARG A 228 12.39 -8.82 -12.57
CA ARG A 228 12.02 -10.19 -12.17
C ARG A 228 11.47 -10.25 -10.74
N ALA A 229 12.03 -9.47 -9.82
CA ALA A 229 11.61 -9.43 -8.42
C ALA A 229 10.22 -8.80 -8.26
N ALA A 230 9.87 -7.80 -9.08
CA ALA A 230 8.57 -7.14 -9.05
C ALA A 230 7.49 -7.92 -9.83
N ALA A 231 7.85 -8.59 -10.94
CA ALA A 231 6.89 -9.26 -11.81
C ALA A 231 6.03 -10.29 -11.05
N PRO A 232 4.69 -10.23 -11.12
CA PRO A 232 3.83 -11.19 -10.42
C PRO A 232 4.03 -12.61 -10.99
N GLY A 233 4.24 -13.58 -10.10
CA GLY A 233 4.59 -14.95 -10.46
C GLY A 233 3.40 -15.90 -10.60
N SER A 234 2.23 -15.53 -10.09
CA SER A 234 1.04 -16.38 -10.03
C SER A 234 -0.15 -15.72 -10.71
N ARG A 235 -1.13 -16.55 -11.12
CA ARG A 235 -2.43 -16.09 -11.60
C ARG A 235 -3.53 -16.99 -11.07
N LEU A 236 -4.69 -16.41 -10.81
CA LEU A 236 -5.88 -17.11 -10.34
C LEU A 236 -7.05 -16.79 -11.27
N ALA A 237 -8.00 -17.70 -11.39
CA ALA A 237 -9.34 -17.43 -11.89
C ALA A 237 -10.36 -17.81 -10.81
N ALA A 238 -11.46 -17.06 -10.72
CA ALA A 238 -12.56 -17.36 -9.82
C ALA A 238 -13.86 -17.54 -10.59
N ARG A 239 -14.75 -18.37 -10.05
CA ARG A 239 -16.11 -18.53 -10.57
C ARG A 239 -17.08 -18.87 -9.44
N SER A 240 -18.36 -18.80 -9.77
CA SER A 240 -19.41 -19.46 -9.03
C SER A 240 -19.96 -20.62 -9.87
N GLU A 241 -20.08 -21.81 -9.31
CA GLU A 241 -20.67 -22.99 -9.95
C GLU A 241 -21.80 -23.55 -9.09
N HIS A 242 -22.84 -24.10 -9.71
CA HIS A 242 -23.95 -24.68 -8.96
C HIS A 242 -23.45 -25.94 -8.22
N PRO A 243 -23.60 -26.03 -6.88
CA PRO A 243 -23.28 -27.26 -6.18
C PRO A 243 -24.20 -28.37 -6.72
N GLY A 244 -23.67 -29.58 -6.91
CA GLY A 244 -24.47 -30.73 -7.35
C GLY A 244 -25.66 -31.01 -6.41
N PRO A 245 -26.57 -31.93 -6.76
CA PRO A 245 -27.89 -32.12 -6.13
C PRO A 245 -27.88 -32.65 -4.67
N ALA A 246 -26.88 -32.31 -3.85
CA ALA A 246 -26.70 -32.77 -2.48
C ALA A 246 -27.11 -31.76 -1.39
N ASP A 247 -27.52 -30.53 -1.74
CA ASP A 247 -28.05 -29.57 -0.76
C ASP A 247 -29.58 -29.59 -0.75
N ASP A 248 -30.13 -30.41 0.14
CA ASP A 248 -31.55 -30.41 0.53
C ASP A 248 -31.86 -29.33 1.59
N GLU A 249 -31.01 -28.31 1.74
CA GLU A 249 -31.30 -27.17 2.62
C GLU A 249 -32.28 -26.20 1.95
N PRO A 250 -33.33 -25.72 2.67
CA PRO A 250 -34.26 -24.74 2.13
C PRO A 250 -33.52 -23.44 1.79
N CYS A 251 -33.21 -23.25 0.51
CA CYS A 251 -32.47 -22.09 0.04
C CYS A 251 -33.38 -20.85 0.02
N LEU A 252 -32.92 -19.75 0.63
CA LEU A 252 -33.53 -18.41 0.50
C LEU A 252 -33.19 -17.75 -0.85
N VAL A 253 -32.32 -18.37 -1.65
CA VAL A 253 -31.81 -17.85 -2.93
C VAL A 253 -32.49 -18.57 -4.10
N ALA A 254 -32.59 -17.89 -5.25
CA ALA A 254 -33.23 -18.42 -6.45
C ALA A 254 -32.61 -19.79 -6.87
N PRO A 255 -33.41 -20.76 -7.36
CA PRO A 255 -32.93 -22.11 -7.67
C PRO A 255 -31.82 -22.19 -8.72
N ASP A 256 -31.68 -21.17 -9.56
CA ASP A 256 -30.67 -21.05 -10.61
C ASP A 256 -29.41 -20.29 -10.19
N ALA A 257 -29.36 -19.76 -8.97
CA ALA A 257 -28.19 -19.08 -8.43
C ALA A 257 -27.01 -20.06 -8.28
N ARG A 258 -25.83 -19.58 -8.69
CA ARG A 258 -24.57 -20.32 -8.58
C ARG A 258 -23.84 -19.99 -7.27
N TYR A 259 -23.93 -18.74 -6.83
CA TYR A 259 -23.58 -18.32 -5.49
C TYR A 259 -24.82 -18.43 -4.58
N ARG A 260 -24.69 -19.12 -3.45
CA ARG A 260 -25.81 -19.39 -2.52
C ARG A 260 -25.71 -18.67 -1.18
N GLY A 261 -24.68 -17.86 -0.98
CA GLY A 261 -24.52 -17.12 0.27
C GLY A 261 -25.66 -16.12 0.50
N PRO A 262 -26.11 -15.97 1.75
CA PRO A 262 -27.25 -15.11 2.09
C PRO A 262 -26.93 -13.61 1.97
N GLU A 263 -25.65 -13.25 1.86
CA GLU A 263 -25.15 -11.87 1.90
C GLU A 263 -24.17 -11.59 0.76
N ASN A 264 -23.96 -10.30 0.47
CA ASN A 264 -22.89 -9.91 -0.43
C ASN A 264 -21.56 -10.03 0.31
N GLN A 265 -20.55 -10.59 -0.36
CA GLN A 265 -19.23 -10.82 0.23
C GLN A 265 -18.12 -10.24 -0.64
N LEU A 266 -16.96 -10.00 -0.04
CA LEU A 266 -15.72 -9.66 -0.74
C LEU A 266 -14.65 -10.70 -0.36
N TYR A 267 -14.72 -11.85 -1.02
CA TYR A 267 -13.77 -12.92 -0.75
C TYR A 267 -12.34 -12.46 -1.05
N ARG A 268 -11.43 -12.70 -0.11
CA ARG A 268 -9.99 -12.56 -0.30
C ARG A 268 -9.37 -13.93 -0.27
N VAL A 269 -8.63 -14.28 -1.33
CA VAL A 269 -7.74 -15.43 -1.36
C VAL A 269 -6.31 -14.91 -1.27
N GLU A 270 -5.59 -15.25 -0.21
CA GLU A 270 -4.23 -14.76 0.08
C GLU A 270 -3.25 -15.93 0.17
N VAL A 271 -2.10 -15.81 -0.48
CA VAL A 271 -0.96 -16.73 -0.30
C VAL A 271 -0.38 -16.52 1.09
N HIS A 272 -0.31 -17.58 1.89
CA HIS A 272 0.28 -17.56 3.22
C HIS A 272 1.76 -17.91 3.16
N ASP A 273 2.10 -19.19 3.00
CA ASP A 273 3.47 -19.61 2.69
C ASP A 273 3.73 -19.44 1.18
N GLY A 274 4.79 -18.72 0.83
CA GLY A 274 5.23 -18.58 -0.56
C GLY A 274 6.03 -19.78 -1.07
N GLY A 275 6.37 -19.77 -2.36
CA GLY A 275 7.23 -20.77 -3.00
C GLY A 275 6.65 -21.33 -4.30
N SER A 276 7.04 -22.57 -4.60
CA SER A 276 6.42 -23.34 -5.68
C SER A 276 5.06 -23.88 -5.22
N ALA A 277 4.19 -24.32 -6.13
CA ALA A 277 2.90 -24.94 -5.77
C ALA A 277 3.02 -26.11 -4.77
N LYS A 278 4.17 -26.80 -4.74
CA LYS A 278 4.40 -27.90 -3.79
C LYS A 278 4.47 -27.40 -2.34
N ASP A 279 5.02 -26.22 -2.13
CA ASP A 279 5.36 -25.67 -0.81
C ASP A 279 4.35 -24.60 -0.40
N ALA A 280 3.81 -23.87 -1.37
CA ALA A 280 2.93 -22.74 -1.15
C ALA A 280 1.59 -23.14 -0.54
N THR A 281 1.08 -22.26 0.33
CA THR A 281 -0.23 -22.39 0.96
C THR A 281 -1.04 -21.12 0.73
N PHE A 282 -2.36 -21.22 0.85
CA PHE A 282 -3.27 -20.11 0.79
C PHE A 282 -4.30 -20.18 1.92
N LYS A 283 -4.83 -19.01 2.25
CA LYS A 283 -5.92 -18.80 3.21
C LYS A 283 -6.95 -17.91 2.55
N TRP A 284 -8.18 -17.96 3.06
CA TRP A 284 -9.22 -17.08 2.51
C TRP A 284 -10.16 -16.56 3.59
N SER A 285 -10.77 -15.41 3.29
CA SER A 285 -11.78 -14.77 4.12
C SER A 285 -12.92 -14.25 3.28
N ARG A 286 -14.14 -14.25 3.82
CA ARG A 286 -15.38 -13.69 3.25
C ARG A 286 -15.37 -12.15 3.20
N GLU A 287 -14.74 -11.52 4.19
CA GLU A 287 -14.76 -10.08 4.43
C GLU A 287 -13.39 -9.42 4.16
N ASN A 288 -12.66 -9.86 3.14
CA ASN A 288 -11.33 -9.33 2.80
C ASN A 288 -10.30 -9.41 3.95
N GLY A 289 -10.50 -10.33 4.91
CA GLY A 289 -9.68 -10.46 6.11
C GLY A 289 -9.78 -9.26 7.04
N SER A 290 -10.88 -8.49 6.99
CA SER A 290 -11.08 -7.26 7.76
C SER A 290 -11.39 -7.48 9.24
N VAL A 291 -11.84 -8.68 9.59
CA VAL A 291 -12.20 -9.04 10.96
C VAL A 291 -10.93 -9.17 11.80
N THR A 292 -10.70 -8.17 12.64
CA THR A 292 -9.50 -8.04 13.47
C THR A 292 -9.85 -7.74 14.93
N PHE A 293 -9.05 -8.27 15.85
CA PHE A 293 -9.24 -8.12 17.29
C PHE A 293 -7.95 -7.60 17.93
N PRO A 294 -7.90 -6.32 18.35
CA PRO A 294 -6.72 -5.77 19.01
C PRO A 294 -6.38 -6.54 20.29
N VAL A 295 -5.09 -6.80 20.50
CA VAL A 295 -4.57 -7.55 21.64
C VAL A 295 -4.09 -6.60 22.73
N ASP A 296 -4.65 -6.75 23.94
CA ASP A 296 -4.22 -6.03 25.14
C ASP A 296 -3.09 -6.77 25.88
N GLY A 297 -3.07 -8.11 25.78
CA GLY A 297 -2.12 -8.94 26.52
C GLY A 297 -1.96 -10.35 25.95
N LEU A 298 -0.80 -10.96 26.21
CA LEU A 298 -0.46 -12.32 25.78
C LEU A 298 0.24 -13.07 26.92
N ASP A 299 -0.35 -14.17 27.36
CA ASP A 299 0.17 -15.08 28.39
C ASP A 299 0.16 -16.54 27.89
N GLY A 300 1.30 -17.02 27.40
CA GLY A 300 1.43 -18.33 26.77
C GLY A 300 0.48 -18.48 25.57
N THR A 301 -0.58 -19.27 25.73
CA THR A 301 -1.61 -19.49 24.70
C THR A 301 -2.86 -18.65 24.91
N TRP A 302 -2.95 -17.89 26.01
CA TRP A 302 -4.07 -17.00 26.27
C TRP A 302 -3.79 -15.61 25.73
N VAL A 303 -4.75 -15.08 24.98
CA VAL A 303 -4.69 -13.75 24.37
C VAL A 303 -5.83 -12.91 24.91
N GLU A 304 -5.51 -11.83 25.61
CA GLU A 304 -6.47 -10.84 26.08
C GLU A 304 -6.74 -9.83 24.97
N LEU A 305 -8.03 -9.59 24.68
CA LEU A 305 -8.48 -8.77 23.57
C LEU A 305 -9.19 -7.51 24.06
N ALA A 306 -9.01 -6.41 23.34
CA ALA A 306 -9.73 -5.16 23.60
C ALA A 306 -11.24 -5.33 23.41
N THR A 307 -11.63 -6.18 22.46
CA THR A 307 -13.02 -6.60 22.18
C THR A 307 -13.03 -8.02 21.63
N LEU A 308 -14.10 -8.77 21.89
CA LEU A 308 -14.34 -10.10 21.28
C LEU A 308 -15.17 -10.03 19.98
N GLY A 309 -15.50 -8.81 19.54
CA GLY A 309 -16.47 -8.53 18.50
C GLY A 309 -17.70 -7.83 19.06
N SER A 310 -18.56 -7.35 18.16
CA SER A 310 -19.73 -6.53 18.50
C SER A 310 -21.05 -7.19 18.03
N ASP A 311 -20.98 -8.28 17.27
CA ASP A 311 -22.15 -8.96 16.68
C ASP A 311 -21.84 -10.43 16.32
N ASP A 312 -22.89 -11.27 16.32
CA ASP A 312 -22.81 -12.72 16.12
C ASP A 312 -22.09 -13.17 14.81
N LYS A 313 -21.78 -12.27 13.87
CA LYS A 313 -21.13 -12.62 12.58
C LYS A 313 -19.66 -12.21 12.52
N LEU A 314 -19.31 -11.12 13.21
CA LEU A 314 -17.97 -10.56 13.28
C LEU A 314 -17.26 -10.93 14.59
N ASP A 315 -17.89 -11.75 15.43
CA ASP A 315 -17.33 -12.31 16.65
C ASP A 315 -16.27 -13.40 16.37
N LEU A 316 -15.54 -13.77 17.41
CA LEU A 316 -14.55 -14.83 17.38
C LEU A 316 -15.09 -16.10 18.05
N ASP A 317 -15.17 -17.20 17.30
CA ASP A 317 -15.75 -18.46 17.74
C ASP A 317 -14.70 -19.57 17.97
N VAL A 318 -15.06 -20.57 18.78
CA VAL A 318 -14.25 -21.78 18.93
C VAL A 318 -14.19 -22.53 17.61
N GLY A 319 -12.97 -22.81 17.14
CA GLY A 319 -12.70 -23.44 15.87
C GLY A 319 -12.17 -22.49 14.80
N ASP A 320 -12.33 -21.18 14.98
CA ASP A 320 -11.83 -20.18 14.05
C ASP A 320 -10.31 -20.24 13.91
N LEU A 321 -9.83 -20.02 12.68
CA LEU A 321 -8.41 -19.84 12.41
C LEU A 321 -8.06 -18.36 12.47
N VAL A 322 -7.05 -18.06 13.26
CA VAL A 322 -6.53 -16.71 13.44
C VAL A 322 -5.06 -16.64 13.11
N GLU A 323 -4.66 -15.51 12.55
CA GLU A 323 -3.27 -15.10 12.43
C GLU A 323 -2.96 -14.10 13.55
N PHE A 324 -1.88 -14.33 14.29
CA PHE A 324 -1.39 -13.37 15.26
C PHE A 324 -0.44 -12.40 14.54
N VAL A 325 -0.79 -11.12 14.51
CA VAL A 325 -0.14 -10.11 13.68
C VAL A 325 0.30 -8.92 14.54
N ASP A 326 1.39 -8.27 14.16
CA ASP A 326 1.72 -6.91 14.59
C ASP A 326 2.31 -6.10 13.42
N THR A 327 2.64 -4.83 13.67
CA THR A 327 3.23 -3.94 12.66
C THR A 327 4.55 -4.48 12.11
N GLY A 328 5.38 -5.11 12.96
CA GLY A 328 6.67 -5.69 12.59
C GLY A 328 6.53 -6.85 11.63
N TYR A 329 5.69 -7.81 11.99
CA TYR A 329 5.30 -8.95 11.17
C TYR A 329 4.80 -8.52 9.79
N THR A 330 3.89 -7.53 9.76
CA THR A 330 3.27 -7.04 8.53
C THR A 330 4.28 -6.34 7.62
N SER A 331 5.14 -5.48 8.16
CA SER A 331 6.15 -4.75 7.37
C SER A 331 7.29 -5.65 6.89
N ARG A 332 7.55 -6.77 7.57
CA ARG A 332 8.51 -7.79 7.12
C ARG A 332 7.92 -8.76 6.09
N GLY A 333 6.59 -8.85 5.99
CA GLY A 333 5.90 -9.80 5.11
C GLY A 333 6.12 -11.24 5.57
N GLU A 334 6.09 -11.46 6.88
CA GLU A 334 6.25 -12.79 7.48
C GLU A 334 4.97 -13.63 7.35
N ALA A 335 5.14 -14.95 7.44
CA ALA A 335 4.07 -15.93 7.44
C ALA A 335 4.35 -16.93 8.57
N GLU A 336 3.75 -16.67 9.73
CA GLU A 336 3.82 -17.58 10.88
C GLU A 336 2.55 -18.44 10.94
N PRO A 337 2.62 -19.66 11.50
CA PRO A 337 1.49 -20.58 11.48
C PRO A 337 0.19 -19.98 12.02
N LEU A 338 -0.92 -20.24 11.32
CA LEU A 338 -2.25 -19.90 11.81
C LEU A 338 -2.60 -20.76 13.02
N LEU A 339 -3.22 -20.12 14.00
CA LEU A 339 -3.61 -20.72 15.27
C LEU A 339 -5.12 -20.91 15.29
N ARG A 340 -5.59 -22.01 15.87
CA ARG A 340 -7.02 -22.24 16.06
C ARG A 340 -7.46 -21.73 17.42
N VAL A 341 -8.62 -21.09 17.50
CA VAL A 341 -9.28 -20.75 18.75
C VAL A 341 -9.83 -22.03 19.39
N GLU A 342 -9.34 -22.37 20.57
CA GLU A 342 -9.75 -23.57 21.32
C GLU A 342 -10.78 -23.26 22.40
N GLU A 343 -10.82 -22.01 22.88
CA GLU A 343 -11.69 -21.58 23.96
C GLU A 343 -11.89 -20.06 23.93
N VAL A 344 -13.10 -19.63 24.27
CA VAL A 344 -13.47 -18.21 24.37
C VAL A 344 -13.99 -17.95 25.79
N ASP A 345 -13.32 -17.06 26.52
CA ASP A 345 -13.68 -16.61 27.86
C ASP A 345 -14.33 -15.21 27.75
N LEU A 346 -15.67 -15.19 27.62
CA LEU A 346 -16.43 -13.94 27.47
C LEU A 346 -16.23 -12.99 28.66
N PRO A 347 -16.34 -13.42 29.94
CA PRO A 347 -16.09 -12.55 31.08
C PRO A 347 -14.67 -11.96 31.11
N GLY A 348 -13.67 -12.76 30.72
CA GLY A 348 -12.27 -12.36 30.69
C GLY A 348 -11.83 -11.57 29.44
N ARG A 349 -12.69 -11.48 28.41
CA ARG A 349 -12.35 -10.96 27.07
C ARG A 349 -11.05 -11.56 26.52
N ARG A 350 -10.93 -12.88 26.61
CA ARG A 350 -9.72 -13.57 26.16
C ARG A 350 -10.04 -14.87 25.46
N VAL A 351 -9.12 -15.28 24.60
CA VAL A 351 -9.21 -16.55 23.88
C VAL A 351 -7.98 -17.41 24.14
N ARG A 352 -8.16 -18.72 24.15
CA ARG A 352 -7.06 -19.69 24.20
C ARG A 352 -6.80 -20.21 22.81
N LEU A 353 -5.57 -20.07 22.35
CA LEU A 353 -5.12 -20.55 21.05
C LEU A 353 -4.59 -21.99 21.14
N SER A 354 -4.57 -22.68 20.00
CA SER A 354 -4.08 -24.05 19.86
C SER A 354 -2.57 -24.21 20.11
N GLY A 355 -1.85 -23.09 20.12
CA GLY A 355 -0.41 -23.01 20.39
C GLY A 355 -0.03 -21.59 20.79
N GLU A 356 1.19 -21.42 21.28
CA GLU A 356 1.73 -20.10 21.60
C GLU A 356 2.10 -19.36 20.30
N PRO A 357 1.76 -18.06 20.16
CA PRO A 357 2.21 -17.25 19.03
C PRO A 357 3.73 -17.24 18.88
N ALA A 358 4.18 -17.16 17.63
CA ALA A 358 5.61 -17.17 17.29
C ALA A 358 6.38 -16.12 18.12
N PRO A 359 7.59 -16.44 18.64
CA PRO A 359 8.30 -15.56 19.57
C PRO A 359 8.58 -14.14 19.05
N GLY A 360 8.67 -13.98 17.73
CA GLY A 360 8.96 -12.70 17.07
C GLY A 360 7.76 -11.75 16.92
N VAL A 361 6.55 -12.17 17.28
CA VAL A 361 5.32 -11.42 17.03
C VAL A 361 4.55 -11.22 18.33
N GLY A 362 3.98 -10.04 18.54
CA GLY A 362 3.00 -9.81 19.60
C GLY A 362 3.53 -9.58 21.00
N ARG A 363 4.86 -9.57 21.17
CA ARG A 363 5.51 -9.36 22.49
C ARG A 363 5.76 -7.89 22.82
N ARG A 364 5.55 -7.00 21.84
CA ARG A 364 5.84 -5.56 21.93
C ARG A 364 4.52 -4.79 21.75
N PRO A 365 3.90 -4.30 22.84
CA PRO A 365 2.62 -3.59 22.76
C PRO A 365 2.66 -2.36 21.85
N GLU A 366 3.81 -1.70 21.74
CA GLU A 366 4.02 -0.56 20.86
C GLU A 366 4.00 -0.90 19.36
N LEU A 367 3.99 -2.18 18.99
CA LEU A 367 3.78 -2.63 17.61
C LEU A 367 2.31 -2.95 17.30
N HIS A 368 1.41 -2.69 18.25
CA HIS A 368 -0.04 -2.83 18.13
C HIS A 368 -0.46 -4.22 17.62
N PRO A 369 -0.26 -5.28 18.43
CA PRO A 369 -0.67 -6.61 18.03
C PRO A 369 -2.18 -6.78 17.92
N PHE A 370 -2.61 -7.64 17.00
CA PHE A 370 -4.00 -8.01 16.80
C PHE A 370 -4.12 -9.44 16.28
N LEU A 371 -5.28 -10.07 16.51
CA LEU A 371 -5.67 -11.30 15.82
C LEU A 371 -6.41 -10.94 14.54
N ARG A 372 -6.15 -11.66 13.45
CA ARG A 372 -6.89 -11.55 12.18
C ARG A 372 -7.56 -12.88 11.85
N ARG A 373 -8.88 -12.88 11.68
CA ARG A 373 -9.70 -14.08 11.42
C ARG A 373 -9.62 -14.53 9.96
N TRP A 374 -9.68 -15.84 9.74
CA TRP A 374 -9.74 -16.49 8.43
C TRP A 374 -10.84 -17.57 8.42
N ASP A 375 -11.51 -17.73 7.27
CA ASP A 375 -12.76 -18.49 7.16
C ASP A 375 -12.58 -19.91 6.59
N HIS A 376 -11.38 -20.25 6.13
CA HIS A 376 -11.10 -21.60 5.67
C HIS A 376 -11.05 -22.58 6.85
N HIS A 377 -11.46 -23.82 6.61
CA HIS A 377 -11.44 -24.88 7.60
C HIS A 377 -10.78 -26.14 7.04
N GLU A 378 -10.35 -27.05 7.93
CA GLU A 378 -9.92 -28.37 7.49
C GLU A 378 -11.13 -29.11 6.92
N SER A 379 -11.04 -29.54 5.65
CA SER A 379 -12.14 -30.22 4.98
C SER A 379 -12.49 -31.51 5.74
N SER A 380 -13.76 -31.63 6.16
CA SER A 380 -14.23 -32.86 6.78
C SER A 380 -14.42 -33.94 5.70
N ARG A 381 -14.10 -35.19 6.01
CA ARG A 381 -14.28 -36.38 5.14
C ARG A 381 -15.67 -36.55 4.51
N ARG A 382 -16.68 -35.81 4.98
CA ARG A 382 -18.06 -35.87 4.49
C ARG A 382 -18.33 -34.98 3.28
N THR A 383 -17.54 -33.93 3.06
CA THR A 383 -17.74 -32.92 2.00
C THR A 383 -16.84 -33.15 0.78
N SER A 384 -15.89 -34.07 0.85
CA SER A 384 -15.09 -34.48 -0.31
C SER A 384 -15.93 -35.36 -1.25
N GLY A 385 -16.45 -34.78 -2.33
CA GLY A 385 -16.94 -35.56 -3.47
C GLY A 385 -15.87 -36.56 -3.95
N ARG A 386 -16.30 -37.70 -4.53
CA ARG A 386 -15.40 -38.76 -5.04
C ARG A 386 -14.31 -38.16 -5.94
N GLY A 387 -13.11 -37.93 -5.39
CA GLY A 387 -11.95 -37.41 -6.12
C GLY A 387 -11.18 -36.28 -5.43
N ALA A 388 -11.75 -35.58 -4.44
CA ALA A 388 -11.02 -34.57 -3.68
C ALA A 388 -10.05 -35.25 -2.70
N ARG A 389 -8.76 -34.90 -2.75
CA ARG A 389 -7.79 -35.33 -1.74
C ARG A 389 -8.04 -34.51 -0.47
N ASP A 390 -8.18 -35.17 0.68
CA ASP A 390 -8.10 -34.54 2.00
C ASP A 390 -6.74 -33.84 2.13
N GLY A 391 -6.70 -32.54 1.83
CA GLY A 391 -5.52 -31.72 2.07
C GLY A 391 -5.49 -31.31 3.54
N ARG A 392 -4.72 -32.02 4.37
CA ARG A 392 -4.41 -31.54 5.73
C ARG A 392 -3.85 -30.12 5.65
N LEU A 393 -4.32 -29.25 6.54
CA LEU A 393 -3.79 -27.91 6.66
C LEU A 393 -2.27 -27.97 6.94
N ARG A 394 -1.51 -27.08 6.29
CA ARG A 394 -0.08 -26.88 6.53
C ARG A 394 0.08 -25.53 7.20
N HIS A 395 0.64 -25.53 8.41
CA HIS A 395 0.72 -24.33 9.25
C HIS A 395 -0.63 -23.61 9.39
N GLY A 396 -1.72 -24.40 9.42
CA GLY A 396 -3.09 -23.90 9.47
C GLY A 396 -3.64 -23.34 8.15
N ALA A 397 -2.90 -23.33 7.04
CA ALA A 397 -3.36 -22.88 5.72
C ALA A 397 -3.60 -24.05 4.73
N LEU A 398 -4.37 -23.79 3.67
CA LEU A 398 -4.68 -24.76 2.61
C LEU A 398 -3.50 -24.88 1.62
N PRO A 399 -3.10 -26.08 1.17
CA PRO A 399 -2.07 -26.21 0.14
C PRO A 399 -2.55 -25.65 -1.21
N VAL A 400 -1.67 -25.01 -1.96
CA VAL A 400 -1.96 -24.62 -3.34
C VAL A 400 -1.98 -25.84 -4.25
N GLU A 401 -3.05 -25.98 -5.05
CA GLU A 401 -3.13 -27.00 -6.10
C GLU A 401 -3.41 -26.33 -7.46
N GLU A 402 -2.50 -26.53 -8.41
CA GLU A 402 -2.59 -25.94 -9.74
C GLU A 402 -3.39 -26.80 -10.72
N GLY A 403 -4.07 -26.15 -11.66
CA GLY A 403 -4.76 -26.84 -12.75
C GLY A 403 -6.12 -27.46 -12.38
N GLY A 404 -6.53 -27.37 -11.13
CA GLY A 404 -7.84 -27.83 -10.63
C GLY A 404 -8.68 -26.69 -10.05
N TRP A 405 -10.01 -26.83 -10.11
CA TRP A 405 -10.93 -25.94 -9.38
C TRP A 405 -10.99 -26.40 -7.92
N LEU A 406 -10.73 -25.47 -7.01
CA LEU A 406 -10.75 -25.66 -5.58
C LEU A 406 -11.98 -24.94 -5.00
N PRO A 407 -12.87 -25.65 -4.29
CA PRO A 407 -14.01 -25.03 -3.65
C PRO A 407 -13.57 -24.20 -2.43
N LEU A 408 -14.17 -23.02 -2.27
CA LEU A 408 -14.09 -22.25 -1.03
C LEU A 408 -15.32 -22.57 -0.17
N GLU A 409 -16.47 -22.01 -0.55
CA GLU A 409 -17.79 -22.22 0.06
C GLU A 409 -18.89 -21.65 -0.87
N ASP A 410 -20.18 -21.92 -0.59
CA ASP A 410 -21.34 -21.30 -1.25
C ASP A 410 -21.33 -21.29 -2.79
N GLY A 411 -20.65 -22.27 -3.39
CA GLY A 411 -20.49 -22.40 -4.85
C GLY A 411 -19.33 -21.56 -5.44
N VAL A 412 -18.60 -20.80 -4.62
CA VAL A 412 -17.39 -20.09 -5.03
C VAL A 412 -16.22 -21.07 -5.17
N GLU A 413 -15.56 -21.02 -6.32
CA GLU A 413 -14.39 -21.83 -6.62
C GLU A 413 -13.26 -20.97 -7.19
N VAL A 414 -12.03 -21.39 -6.92
CA VAL A 414 -10.83 -20.77 -7.47
C VAL A 414 -9.96 -21.77 -8.23
N TRP A 415 -9.18 -21.26 -9.18
CA TRP A 415 -8.29 -22.05 -10.01
C TRP A 415 -6.94 -21.37 -10.10
N PHE A 416 -5.89 -22.07 -9.66
CA PHE A 416 -4.51 -21.58 -9.74
C PHE A 416 -3.85 -22.02 -11.06
N ALA A 417 -3.22 -21.07 -11.75
CA ALA A 417 -2.53 -21.34 -13.01
C ALA A 417 -1.30 -22.24 -12.82
N PRO A 418 -1.13 -23.29 -13.65
CA PRO A 418 0.06 -24.12 -13.64
C PRO A 418 1.36 -23.34 -13.86
N GLY A 419 2.40 -23.73 -13.12
CA GLY A 419 3.73 -23.15 -13.21
C GLY A 419 3.86 -21.79 -12.53
N GLY A 420 3.01 -21.51 -11.54
CA GLY A 420 3.05 -20.27 -10.77
C GLY A 420 4.20 -20.24 -9.75
N SER A 421 4.68 -19.03 -9.46
CA SER A 421 5.50 -18.74 -8.29
C SER A 421 4.69 -17.84 -7.34
N TYR A 422 4.49 -18.33 -6.12
CA TYR A 422 3.61 -17.71 -5.13
C TYR A 422 4.44 -16.91 -4.14
N ARG A 423 4.05 -15.66 -3.86
CA ARG A 423 4.69 -14.83 -2.83
C ARG A 423 3.73 -14.63 -1.67
N THR A 424 4.25 -14.77 -0.45
CA THR A 424 3.50 -14.46 0.77
C THR A 424 2.85 -13.09 0.66
N GLY A 425 1.56 -13.03 0.97
CA GLY A 425 0.75 -11.81 0.92
C GLY A 425 0.20 -11.45 -0.46
N ASP A 426 0.56 -12.15 -1.55
CA ASP A 426 -0.16 -12.02 -2.82
C ASP A 426 -1.62 -12.42 -2.62
N PHE A 427 -2.56 -11.62 -3.12
CA PHE A 427 -3.98 -11.89 -2.93
C PHE A 427 -4.84 -11.51 -4.13
N TRP A 428 -6.04 -12.09 -4.17
CA TRP A 428 -7.10 -11.78 -5.13
C TRP A 428 -8.39 -11.44 -4.39
N LEU A 429 -9.15 -10.49 -4.92
CA LEU A 429 -10.47 -10.11 -4.41
C LEU A 429 -11.56 -10.61 -5.35
N ILE A 430 -12.58 -11.25 -4.80
CA ILE A 430 -13.67 -11.88 -5.55
C ILE A 430 -15.00 -11.37 -4.95
N PRO A 431 -15.57 -10.28 -5.46
CA PRO A 431 -16.87 -9.81 -4.98
C PRO A 431 -17.96 -10.81 -5.37
N ALA A 432 -18.72 -11.30 -4.38
CA ALA A 432 -19.88 -12.17 -4.60
C ALA A 432 -21.16 -11.39 -4.29
N ARG A 433 -22.21 -11.62 -5.10
CA ARG A 433 -23.49 -10.91 -4.97
C ARG A 433 -24.65 -11.88 -4.94
N THR A 434 -25.42 -11.85 -3.86
CA THR A 434 -26.66 -12.64 -3.74
C THR A 434 -27.66 -12.27 -4.82
N ALA A 435 -27.77 -10.98 -5.14
CA ALA A 435 -28.72 -10.47 -6.13
C ALA A 435 -28.47 -10.99 -7.56
N THR A 436 -27.21 -11.25 -7.93
CA THR A 436 -26.87 -11.83 -9.25
C THR A 436 -26.68 -13.35 -9.19
N GLY A 437 -26.62 -13.92 -7.99
CA GLY A 437 -26.33 -15.34 -7.78
C GLY A 437 -24.96 -15.75 -8.32
N GLY A 438 -23.96 -14.86 -8.31
CA GLY A 438 -22.62 -15.18 -8.81
C GLY A 438 -21.53 -14.21 -8.35
N VAL A 439 -20.32 -14.41 -8.88
CA VAL A 439 -19.14 -13.58 -8.60
C VAL A 439 -18.88 -12.55 -9.70
N GLU A 440 -18.45 -11.35 -9.31
CA GLU A 440 -18.00 -10.28 -10.20
C GLU A 440 -16.55 -10.54 -10.66
N TRP A 441 -16.36 -11.51 -11.55
CA TRP A 441 -15.04 -11.87 -12.09
C TRP A 441 -14.90 -11.56 -13.59
N PRO A 442 -13.74 -11.09 -14.09
CA PRO A 442 -13.53 -10.88 -15.52
C PRO A 442 -13.69 -12.18 -16.33
N THR A 443 -14.42 -12.12 -17.44
CA THR A 443 -14.67 -13.26 -18.33
C THR A 443 -14.38 -12.93 -19.78
N ASP A 444 -14.09 -13.94 -20.59
CA ASP A 444 -14.02 -13.82 -22.04
C ASP A 444 -15.42 -13.71 -22.68
N PRO A 445 -15.55 -13.47 -24.01
CA PRO A 445 -16.86 -13.41 -24.67
C PRO A 445 -17.70 -14.69 -24.56
N ALA A 446 -17.07 -15.83 -24.26
CA ALA A 446 -17.74 -17.12 -24.01
C ALA A 446 -18.09 -17.32 -22.53
N ARG A 447 -17.97 -16.28 -21.68
CA ARG A 447 -18.21 -16.28 -20.23
C ARG A 447 -17.27 -17.21 -19.46
N ARG A 448 -16.09 -17.53 -19.98
CA ARG A 448 -15.08 -18.28 -19.24
C ARG A 448 -14.27 -17.33 -18.35
N PRO A 449 -14.04 -17.67 -17.08
CA PRO A 449 -13.19 -16.89 -16.18
C PRO A 449 -11.81 -16.63 -16.75
N LEU A 450 -11.37 -15.37 -16.73
CA LEU A 450 -10.03 -14.97 -17.15
C LEU A 450 -9.05 -15.08 -16.00
N LEU A 451 -7.80 -15.43 -16.32
CA LEU A 451 -6.72 -15.40 -15.34
C LEU A 451 -6.34 -13.98 -14.99
N GLN A 452 -6.29 -13.68 -13.69
CA GLN A 452 -5.90 -12.40 -13.15
C GLN A 452 -4.61 -12.55 -12.32
N TYR A 453 -3.71 -11.58 -12.45
CA TYR A 453 -2.61 -11.41 -11.51
C TYR A 453 -3.15 -11.02 -10.13
N PRO A 454 -2.38 -11.25 -9.06
CA PRO A 454 -2.76 -10.79 -7.73
C PRO A 454 -3.09 -9.29 -7.76
N SER A 455 -4.13 -8.89 -7.03
CA SER A 455 -4.38 -7.50 -6.63
C SER A 455 -3.39 -7.02 -5.55
N GLY A 456 -2.35 -7.82 -5.30
CA GLY A 456 -1.44 -7.82 -4.17
C GLY A 456 -0.52 -6.61 -4.03
N ILE A 457 0.48 -6.77 -3.16
CA ILE A 457 1.43 -5.72 -2.82
C ILE A 457 2.37 -5.49 -4.01
N ALA A 458 2.14 -4.42 -4.78
CA ALA A 458 3.08 -3.98 -5.80
C ALA A 458 4.37 -3.47 -5.13
N VAL A 459 5.49 -4.13 -5.42
CA VAL A 459 6.81 -3.78 -4.89
C VAL A 459 7.64 -3.13 -5.98
N HIS A 460 8.23 -1.99 -5.63
CA HIS A 460 9.05 -1.15 -6.49
C HIS A 460 10.47 -1.07 -5.92
N PHE A 461 11.46 -0.90 -6.79
CA PHE A 461 12.86 -0.97 -6.38
C PHE A 461 13.70 0.16 -6.99
N ALA A 462 14.67 0.67 -6.24
CA ALA A 462 15.67 1.61 -6.76
C ALA A 462 17.08 1.31 -6.22
N PRO A 463 18.13 1.36 -7.05
CA PRO A 463 19.49 1.20 -6.57
C PRO A 463 19.95 2.47 -5.84
N LEU A 464 20.63 2.32 -4.70
CA LEU A 464 21.08 3.45 -3.89
C LEU A 464 22.60 3.59 -3.90
N ALA A 465 23.32 2.50 -3.61
CA ALA A 465 24.78 2.50 -3.56
C ALA A 465 25.35 1.13 -3.89
N TRP A 466 26.55 1.10 -4.45
CA TRP A 466 27.38 -0.10 -4.50
C TRP A 466 28.37 -0.04 -3.34
N ILE A 467 28.68 -1.18 -2.71
CA ILE A 467 29.59 -1.27 -1.57
C ILE A 467 30.68 -2.27 -1.94
N ALA A 468 31.86 -1.76 -2.33
CA ALA A 468 32.99 -2.58 -2.79
C ALA A 468 34.03 -2.89 -1.69
N GLY A 469 33.91 -2.28 -0.52
CA GLY A 469 34.81 -2.45 0.62
C GLY A 469 34.41 -1.53 1.79
N GLU A 470 35.36 -1.23 2.68
CA GLU A 470 35.13 -0.39 3.86
C GLU A 470 34.92 1.11 3.56
N GLN A 471 35.11 1.54 2.30
CA GLN A 471 34.82 2.90 1.83
C GLN A 471 33.56 2.91 0.97
N THR A 472 32.78 3.99 1.05
CA THR A 472 31.52 4.13 0.30
C THR A 472 31.76 4.67 -1.11
N GLU A 473 31.59 3.83 -2.14
CA GLU A 473 31.59 4.19 -3.58
C GLU A 473 30.88 3.11 -4.42
N PRO A 474 30.26 3.40 -5.58
CA PRO A 474 29.64 4.65 -6.09
C PRO A 474 28.17 4.88 -5.68
N ASP A 475 27.75 6.15 -5.69
CA ASP A 475 26.35 6.58 -5.52
C ASP A 475 25.52 6.24 -6.78
N LEU A 476 24.49 5.41 -6.61
CA LEU A 476 23.62 4.95 -7.69
C LEU A 476 22.33 5.76 -7.76
N ARG A 477 22.13 6.77 -6.90
CA ARG A 477 20.92 7.59 -6.94
C ARG A 477 20.92 8.51 -8.16
N LEU A 478 19.71 8.92 -8.57
CA LEU A 478 19.51 9.93 -9.61
C LEU A 478 18.89 11.18 -9.00
N ALA A 479 19.20 12.35 -9.55
CA ALA A 479 18.64 13.62 -9.10
C ALA A 479 18.11 14.44 -10.25
N PHE A 480 16.91 15.00 -10.09
CA PHE A 480 16.27 15.89 -11.07
C PHE A 480 16.27 17.34 -10.57
N ARG A 481 16.31 18.29 -11.50
CA ARG A 481 16.16 19.72 -11.22
C ARG A 481 14.71 20.14 -11.41
N PRO A 482 14.25 21.23 -10.77
CA PRO A 482 12.98 21.84 -11.13
C PRO A 482 12.93 22.14 -12.64
N LEU A 483 11.80 21.83 -13.28
CA LEU A 483 11.58 22.17 -14.69
C LEU A 483 11.32 23.68 -14.89
N ALA A 484 10.74 24.33 -13.89
CA ALA A 484 10.60 25.78 -13.87
C ALA A 484 11.98 26.44 -13.72
N ALA A 485 12.27 27.40 -14.59
CA ALA A 485 13.47 28.24 -14.53
C ALA A 485 13.08 29.70 -14.27
N SER A 486 13.93 30.46 -13.59
CA SER A 486 13.75 31.90 -13.44
C SER A 486 13.81 32.56 -14.82
N ILE A 487 12.82 33.38 -15.16
CA ILE A 487 12.92 34.29 -16.30
C ILE A 487 14.00 35.31 -15.94
N PRO A 488 15.10 35.40 -16.70
CA PRO A 488 16.12 36.42 -16.43
C PRO A 488 15.49 37.81 -16.55
N ALA A 489 15.98 38.77 -15.77
CA ALA A 489 15.62 40.16 -15.99
C ALA A 489 15.93 40.52 -17.45
N ALA A 490 15.02 41.22 -18.12
CA ALA A 490 15.25 41.72 -19.47
C ALA A 490 16.56 42.52 -19.48
N ASP A 491 17.46 42.20 -20.40
CA ASP A 491 18.66 43.01 -20.59
C ASP A 491 18.28 44.37 -21.19
N ASP A 492 19.18 45.34 -21.08
CA ASP A 492 18.92 46.71 -21.56
C ASP A 492 18.52 46.74 -23.05
N ALA A 493 18.97 45.75 -23.83
CA ALA A 493 18.62 45.60 -25.24
C ALA A 493 17.19 45.11 -25.44
N ALA A 494 16.73 44.14 -24.65
CA ALA A 494 15.35 43.66 -24.65
C ALA A 494 14.38 44.72 -24.15
N LEU A 495 14.75 45.48 -23.11
CA LEU A 495 13.97 46.61 -22.61
C LEU A 495 13.88 47.73 -23.66
N ALA A 496 14.99 48.07 -24.32
CA ALA A 496 15.01 49.06 -25.39
C ALA A 496 14.18 48.61 -26.60
N ALA A 497 14.26 47.34 -27.00
CA ALA A 497 13.45 46.80 -28.09
C ALA A 497 11.94 46.78 -27.76
N GLU A 498 11.59 46.52 -26.49
CA GLU A 498 10.21 46.56 -26.02
C GLU A 498 9.67 48.00 -25.94
N GLU A 499 10.50 48.96 -25.52
CA GLU A 499 10.20 50.39 -25.59
C GLU A 499 10.02 50.88 -27.04
N GLU A 500 10.89 50.44 -27.96
CA GLU A 500 10.80 50.77 -29.38
C GLU A 500 9.54 50.18 -30.03
N ALA A 501 9.18 48.93 -29.69
CA ALA A 501 7.94 48.30 -30.12
C ALA A 501 6.71 49.04 -29.57
N ARG A 502 6.73 49.42 -28.28
CA ARG A 502 5.64 50.19 -27.64
C ARG A 502 5.54 51.62 -28.20
N ALA A 503 6.66 52.22 -28.57
CA ALA A 503 6.71 53.51 -29.27
C ALA A 503 6.18 53.42 -30.72
N ALA A 504 6.45 52.30 -31.41
CA ALA A 504 5.90 52.05 -32.74
C ALA A 504 4.38 51.82 -32.71
N GLU A 505 3.86 51.08 -31.72
CA GLU A 505 2.42 50.88 -31.52
C GLU A 505 1.68 52.18 -31.12
N SER A 506 2.33 53.05 -30.35
CA SER A 506 1.76 54.36 -29.97
C SER A 506 1.94 55.45 -31.05
N GLY A 507 2.90 55.26 -31.96
CA GLY A 507 3.15 56.17 -33.09
C GLY A 507 2.16 56.04 -34.25
N ASP A 508 1.44 54.92 -34.37
CA ASP A 508 0.44 54.69 -35.43
C ASP A 508 -0.98 55.23 -35.08
N ALA A 509 -1.17 55.79 -33.87
CA ALA A 509 -2.42 56.41 -33.43
C ALA A 509 -2.56 57.90 -33.84
N SER A 510 -2.02 58.29 -35.00
CA SER A 510 -2.13 59.64 -35.56
C SER A 510 -2.76 59.61 -36.96
N TYR A 511 -4.01 59.18 -37.04
CA TYR A 511 -4.89 59.56 -38.16
C TYR A 511 -6.11 60.33 -37.65
N GLY A 512 -6.04 61.64 -37.88
CA GLY A 512 -7.14 62.58 -38.11
C GLY A 512 -8.47 62.36 -37.39
N SER A 513 -8.70 63.15 -36.34
CA SER A 513 -10.05 63.62 -36.00
C SER A 513 -10.54 64.58 -37.09
N PRO A 514 -11.76 64.39 -37.59
CA PRO A 514 -12.67 65.50 -37.79
C PRO A 514 -13.88 65.30 -36.89
N TYR A 515 -14.09 66.26 -36.00
CA TYR A 515 -15.37 66.49 -35.34
C TYR A 515 -16.48 66.60 -36.39
N ASP A 516 -17.50 65.75 -36.30
CA ASP A 516 -18.86 66.22 -36.43
C ASP A 516 -19.74 65.61 -35.34
N ALA A 517 -20.51 66.48 -34.71
CA ALA A 517 -21.22 66.23 -33.47
C ALA A 517 -22.70 65.96 -33.78
N SER A 518 -23.22 64.79 -33.38
CA SER A 518 -24.58 64.61 -32.85
C SER A 518 -24.96 63.12 -32.79
N GLY A 519 -25.21 62.59 -31.59
CA GLY A 519 -25.82 61.27 -31.41
C GLY A 519 -25.70 60.78 -29.97
N PRO A 520 -26.80 60.35 -29.32
CA PRO A 520 -26.76 59.97 -27.90
C PRO A 520 -26.11 58.59 -27.71
N ALA A 521 -25.46 58.42 -26.56
CA ALA A 521 -24.76 57.19 -26.18
C ALA A 521 -25.70 55.96 -26.11
N PRO A 522 -25.36 54.82 -26.74
CA PRO A 522 -26.09 53.59 -26.51
C PRO A 522 -25.53 52.83 -25.31
N SER A 523 -26.46 52.29 -24.52
CA SER A 523 -26.27 51.52 -23.31
C SER A 523 -25.63 50.15 -23.54
N ARG A 524 -25.00 49.65 -22.48
CA ARG A 524 -24.67 48.24 -22.25
C ARG A 524 -25.81 47.29 -22.66
N SER A 525 -25.41 46.11 -23.11
CA SER A 525 -26.18 44.88 -23.27
C SER A 525 -27.14 44.80 -24.46
N GLN A 526 -26.77 44.04 -25.49
CA GLN A 526 -27.64 43.13 -26.26
C GLN A 526 -26.86 42.44 -27.40
N THR A 527 -26.26 41.27 -27.10
CA THR A 527 -25.82 40.31 -28.12
C THR A 527 -26.26 38.91 -27.69
N THR A 528 -27.57 38.74 -27.60
CA THR A 528 -28.21 37.41 -27.52
C THR A 528 -29.49 37.30 -28.35
N ALA A 529 -29.77 38.26 -29.25
CA ALA A 529 -30.97 38.23 -30.11
C ALA A 529 -30.66 38.08 -31.61
N ALA A 530 -29.40 38.21 -32.05
CA ALA A 530 -29.00 38.05 -33.46
C ALA A 530 -28.50 36.63 -33.81
N ALA A 531 -28.38 35.73 -32.81
CA ALA A 531 -27.94 34.35 -33.01
C ALA A 531 -29.10 33.33 -33.06
N GLU A 532 -30.32 33.72 -32.65
CA GLU A 532 -31.49 32.82 -32.65
C GLU A 532 -32.36 32.93 -33.92
N ALA A 533 -32.02 33.82 -34.87
CA ALA A 533 -32.78 33.99 -36.12
C ALA A 533 -32.13 33.32 -37.36
N ALA A 534 -31.03 32.56 -37.19
CA ALA A 534 -30.27 31.98 -38.31
C ALA A 534 -30.29 30.43 -38.34
N VAL A 535 -31.23 29.78 -37.64
CA VAL A 535 -31.31 28.30 -37.57
C VAL A 535 -32.60 27.73 -38.19
N ASP A 536 -33.57 28.56 -38.58
CA ASP A 536 -34.87 28.09 -39.11
C ASP A 536 -35.06 28.21 -40.64
N GLU A 537 -34.03 28.52 -41.42
CA GLU A 537 -34.17 28.71 -42.89
C GLU A 537 -33.26 27.86 -43.81
N GLU A 538 -32.66 26.76 -43.32
CA GLU A 538 -32.06 25.73 -44.18
C GLU A 538 -32.75 24.38 -44.01
N GLY A 539 -33.97 24.29 -44.53
CA GLY A 539 -34.73 23.06 -44.62
C GLY A 539 -35.83 23.14 -45.66
N THR A 540 -35.48 23.09 -46.95
CA THR A 540 -36.22 22.41 -48.06
C THR A 540 -35.67 22.85 -49.43
N ALA A 541 -34.97 21.94 -50.11
CA ALA A 541 -35.03 21.73 -51.57
C ALA A 541 -34.34 20.39 -51.91
#